data_AF-A0A7X2Z7M1-F1
#
_entry.id   AF-A0A7X2Z7M1-F1
#
_cell.length_a   1.000
_cell.length_b   1.000
_cell.length_c   1.000
_cell.angle_alpha   90.00
_cell.angle_beta   90.00
_cell.angle_gamma   90.00
#
_symmetry.space_group_name_H-M   'P 1'
#
loop_
_entity.id
_entity.type
_entity.pdbx_description
1 polymer ?
#
loop_
_entity_poly.entity_id
_entity_poly.type
_entity_poly.pdbx_seq_one_letter_code
_entity_poly.pdbx_strand_id
1 'polypeptide(L)' 'MATGLAIGYANFTIFLLLLSGWFILQFDVKGYAQAKMWKEHKVAQILGWFNLILGVAILAGHWIYERVK' A
#
# COMPACT_ATOMS: atom_id res chain seq x y z
N MET A 1 13.73 -22.11 -5.59
CA MET A 1 14.35 -21.16 -4.63
C MET A 1 14.03 -19.76 -5.15
N ALA A 2 13.30 -18.93 -4.39
CA ALA A 2 13.17 -17.53 -4.79
C ALA A 2 14.57 -16.90 -4.75
N THR A 3 15.05 -16.38 -5.87
CA THR A 3 16.36 -15.75 -5.95
C THR A 3 16.36 -14.47 -5.12
N GLY A 4 17.50 -14.08 -4.54
CA GLY A 4 17.60 -12.85 -3.72
C GLY A 4 17.09 -11.59 -4.43
N LEU A 5 17.15 -11.56 -5.77
CA LEU A 5 16.55 -10.51 -6.60
C LEU A 5 15.03 -10.43 -6.42
N ALA A 6 14.32 -11.57 -6.46
CA ALA A 6 12.86 -11.60 -6.31
C ALA A 6 12.41 -11.08 -4.93
N ILE A 7 13.18 -11.40 -3.87
CA ILE A 7 12.94 -10.89 -2.51
C ILE A 7 13.18 -9.38 -2.44
N GLY A 8 14.26 -8.89 -3.08
CA GLY A 8 14.52 -7.45 -3.18
C GLY A 8 13.40 -6.68 -3.90
N TYR A 9 12.92 -7.19 -5.02
CA TYR A 9 11.78 -6.62 -5.76
C TYR A 9 10.49 -6.64 -4.93
N ALA A 10 10.23 -7.71 -4.18
CA ALA A 10 9.06 -7.80 -3.31
C ALA A 10 9.11 -6.74 -2.20
N ASN A 11 10.24 -6.59 -1.51
CA ASN A 11 10.42 -5.59 -0.46
C ASN A 11 10.27 -4.15 -1.00
N PHE A 12 10.83 -3.88 -2.18
CA PHE A 12 10.65 -2.60 -2.84
C PHE A 12 9.19 -2.33 -3.21
N THR A 13 8.48 -3.34 -3.72
CA THR A 13 7.06 -3.23 -4.08
C THR A 13 6.19 -2.99 -2.84
N ILE A 14 6.45 -3.69 -1.73
CA ILE A 14 5.79 -3.45 -0.44
C ILE A 14 5.99 -2.00 0.00
N PHE A 15 7.24 -1.51 -0.05
CA PHE A 15 7.55 -0.13 0.31
C PHE A 15 6.77 0.87 -0.55
N LEU A 16 6.70 0.65 -1.86
CA LEU A 16 5.94 1.49 -2.77
C LEU A 16 4.43 1.45 -2.48
N LEU A 17 3.85 0.29 -2.18
CA LEU A 17 2.44 0.17 -1.78
C LEU A 17 2.13 0.97 -0.51
N LEU A 18 2.98 0.85 0.51
CA LEU A 18 2.78 1.58 1.76
C LEU A 18 2.94 3.09 1.56
N LEU A 19 3.99 3.49 0.84
CA LEU A 19 4.29 4.91 0.60
C LEU A 19 3.22 5.57 -0.28
N SER A 20 2.78 4.90 -1.35
CA SER A 20 1.72 5.42 -2.23
C SER A 20 0.38 5.49 -1.52
N GLY A 21 0.02 4.45 -0.75
CA GLY A 21 -1.20 4.43 0.05
C GLY A 21 -1.23 5.59 1.05
N TRP A 22 -0.11 5.84 1.74
CA TRP A 22 0.03 6.99 2.62
C TRP A 22 -0.09 8.32 1.86
N PHE A 23 0.58 8.47 0.72
CA PHE A 23 0.51 9.69 -0.09
C PHE A 23 -0.93 9.98 -0.56
N ILE A 24 -1.65 9.00 -1.07
CA ILE A 24 -3.05 9.16 -1.51
C ILE A 24 -3.92 9.66 -0.34
N LEU A 25 -3.77 9.08 0.84
CA LEU A 25 -4.55 9.49 2.02
C LEU A 25 -4.19 10.90 2.52
N GLN A 26 -2.92 11.32 2.40
CA GLN A 26 -2.48 12.62 2.88
C GLN A 26 -2.77 13.76 1.90
N PHE A 27 -2.60 13.53 0.60
CA PHE A 27 -2.68 14.56 -0.43
C PHE A 27 -4.01 14.48 -1.19
N ASP A 28 -4.26 13.38 -1.90
CA ASP A 28 -5.43 13.26 -2.78
C ASP A 28 -6.75 13.33 -2.01
N VAL A 29 -6.90 12.52 -0.96
CA VAL A 29 -8.12 12.49 -0.13
C VAL A 29 -8.43 13.86 0.45
N LYS A 30 -7.42 14.55 1.00
CA LYS A 30 -7.59 15.90 1.58
C LYS A 30 -7.85 16.95 0.51
N GLY A 31 -7.15 16.87 -0.63
CA GLY A 31 -7.34 17.76 -1.76
C GLY A 31 -8.74 17.67 -2.36
N TYR A 32 -9.23 16.44 -2.59
CA TYR A 32 -10.60 16.23 -3.10
C TYR A 32 -11.67 16.66 -2.11
N ALA A 33 -11.44 16.49 -0.80
CA ALA A 33 -12.35 17.01 0.23
C ALA A 33 -12.44 18.55 0.19
N GLN A 34 -11.30 19.23 0.09
CA GLN A 34 -11.25 20.70 -0.01
C GLN A 34 -11.91 21.21 -1.29
N ALA A 35 -11.77 20.49 -2.39
CA ALA A 35 -12.40 20.80 -3.68
C ALA A 35 -13.89 20.40 -3.76
N LYS A 36 -14.48 19.83 -2.69
CA LYS A 36 -15.86 19.29 -2.67
C LYS A 36 -16.12 18.21 -3.74
N MET A 37 -15.08 17.49 -4.14
CA MET A 37 -15.12 16.40 -5.12
C MET A 37 -15.39 15.07 -4.41
N TRP A 38 -16.64 14.87 -3.98
CA TRP A 38 -17.01 13.76 -3.09
C TRP A 38 -16.84 12.36 -3.70
N LYS A 39 -17.00 12.23 -5.02
CA LYS A 39 -16.84 10.94 -5.71
C LYS A 39 -15.36 10.54 -5.71
N GLU A 40 -14.49 11.45 -6.12
CA GLU A 40 -13.05 11.27 -6.20
C GLU A 40 -12.44 11.10 -4.82
N HIS A 41 -12.93 11.85 -3.82
CA HIS A 41 -12.57 11.66 -2.41
C HIS A 41 -12.80 10.23 -1.94
N LYS A 42 -13.99 9.67 -2.20
CA LYS A 42 -14.32 8.30 -1.78
C LYS A 42 -13.47 7.26 -2.51
N VAL A 43 -13.23 7.45 -3.81
CA VAL A 43 -12.35 6.56 -4.59
C VAL A 43 -10.92 6.62 -4.06
N ALA A 44 -10.38 7.82 -3.80
CA ALA A 44 -9.05 8.00 -3.25
C ALA A 44 -8.91 7.38 -1.85
N GLN A 45 -9.94 7.48 -0.99
CA GLN A 45 -9.93 6.80 0.32
C GLN A 45 -9.83 5.28 0.17
N ILE A 46 -10.64 4.69 -0.73
CA ILE A 46 -10.60 3.25 -0.99
C ILE A 46 -9.22 2.84 -1.53
N LEU A 47 -8.68 3.57 -2.51
CA LEU A 47 -7.37 3.28 -3.10
C LEU A 47 -6.24 3.40 -2.09
N GLY A 48 -6.24 4.45 -1.27
CA GLY A 48 -5.23 4.67 -0.24
C GLY A 48 -5.21 3.54 0.79
N TRP A 49 -6.37 3.20 1.34
CA TRP A 49 -6.49 2.08 2.30
C TRP A 49 -6.21 0.72 1.66
N PHE A 50 -6.62 0.49 0.41
CA PHE A 50 -6.32 -0.74 -0.31
C PHE A 50 -4.81 -0.96 -0.47
N ASN A 51 -4.08 0.09 -0.87
CA ASN A 51 -2.61 0.05 -0.97
C ASN A 51 -1.95 -0.27 0.38
N LEU A 52 -2.39 0.38 1.47
CA LEU A 52 -1.86 0.11 2.81
C LEU A 52 -2.15 -1.33 3.27
N ILE A 53 -3.40 -1.79 3.13
CA ILE A 53 -3.81 -3.14 3.54
C ILE A 53 -3.03 -4.19 2.75
N LEU A 54 -2.89 -4.03 1.43
CA LEU A 54 -2.09 -4.94 0.62
C LEU A 54 -0.62 -4.97 1.05
N GLY A 55 0.00 -3.80 1.23
CA GLY A 55 1.39 -3.72 1.68
C GLY A 55 1.61 -4.41 3.03
N VAL A 56 0.72 -4.17 4.00
CA VAL A 56 0.79 -4.81 5.33
C VAL A 56 0.51 -6.32 5.23
N ALA A 57 -0.47 -6.75 4.43
CA ALA A 57 -0.80 -8.17 4.27
C ALA A 57 0.36 -8.96 3.67
N ILE A 58 1.06 -8.39 2.67
CA ILE A 58 2.24 -9.03 2.07
C ILE A 58 3.38 -9.09 3.09
N LEU A 59 3.63 -8.02 3.85
CA LEU A 59 4.63 -8.01 4.94
C LEU A 59 4.34 -9.09 5.99
N ALA A 60 3.10 -9.17 6.45
CA ALA A 60 2.66 -10.16 7.42
C ALA A 60 2.82 -11.58 6.85
N GLY A 61 2.42 -11.80 5.59
CA GLY A 61 2.60 -13.08 4.91
C GLY A 61 4.06 -13.49 4.79
N HIS A 62 4.97 -12.56 4.46
CA HIS A 62 6.41 -12.81 4.42
C HIS A 62 6.94 -13.21 5.79
N TRP A 63 6.58 -12.45 6.84
CA TRP A 63 7.01 -12.73 8.20
C TRP A 63 6.50 -14.09 8.71
N ILE A 64 5.23 -14.44 8.44
CA ILE A 64 4.68 -15.75 8.79
C ILE A 64 5.41 -16.87 8.04
N TYR A 65 5.68 -16.68 6.74
CA TYR A 65 6.41 -17.66 5.94
C TYR A 65 7.81 -17.93 6.48
N GLU A 66 8.55 -16.88 6.87
CA GLU A 66 9.86 -17.01 7.51
C GLU A 66 9.81 -17.69 8.88
N ARG A 67 8.68 -17.59 9.60
CA ARG A 67 8.51 -18.20 10.92
C ARG A 67 8.09 -19.67 10.88
N VAL A 68 7.38 -20.08 9.83
CA VAL A 68 6.86 -21.45 9.66
C VAL A 68 7.87 -22.36 8.97
N LYS A 69 8.85 -21.79 8.27
CA LYS A 69 9.94 -22.51 7.60
C LYS A 69 11.17 -22.65 8.48
#